data_AF-A0A925IPB0-F1
#
_entry.id   AF-A0A925IPB0-F1
#
_cell.length_a   1.000
_cell.length_b   1.000
_cell.length_c   1.000
_cell.angle_alpha   90.00
_cell.angle_beta   90.00
_cell.angle_gamma   90.00
#
_symmetry.space_group_name_H-M   'P 1'
#
loop_
_entity.id
_entity.type
_entity.pdbx_description
1 polymer ?
#
loop_
_entity_poly.entity_id
_entity_poly.type
_entity_poly.pdbx_seq_one_letter_code
_entity_poly.pdbx_strand_id
1 'polypeptide(L)'
;MQTRWLFHITYLYLTIPFIIFCVGWLRLPIAIPVVAIIFYVLWQLLKQYFYNQSFTIYYSRTTFYFLLFTGLWVFISGVGGYAFQNWDHHWRNAVLRDLITYDWPVIYSAPERGPIKMLVYYVGYWLPSALVGKAFGFGAANFFLFLWTWLGVFLTALHLRLKLKASLNKIALLLILFSGMDAIGTLFLEGDYPTLWPPIQHLEIWAGNLQYSSFTTQLFWVFNQAVPAWLCCILIMESNSLLFEIQEQAPALHTQIFRKIFIWSLCFFFAPLASIGLLPYLLIQFFKGRDIKSLFKNIRLDILLASVVIVISSYLYFSSNAAAQERGLQTIAMNEFFAFFLLEGGILWLVLAPSKWRDARWVITGLLLLMIPFIQIGTGRDFVMRASIAPLFYLMIMTGEVIFQTTTTRTLRFTLYVLLLLGALTPLYEINRSIYRTYEYYFILHESQRADTPTEPATHLEQAGALEKEHPGSLVADDIVSLEFMDDQLSRNFIANVRQSLYYQYLAPR
;
A
#
# COMPACT_ATOMS: atom_id res chain seq x y z
N MET A 1 3.87 19.34 16.52
CA MET A 1 4.99 18.52 16.02
C MET A 1 5.76 19.37 15.04
N GLN A 2 7.09 19.50 15.15
CA GLN A 2 7.85 20.23 14.11
C GLN A 2 7.92 19.38 12.85
N THR A 3 7.88 20.01 11.67
CA THR A 3 7.90 19.32 10.38
C THR A 3 9.08 18.35 10.26
N ARG A 4 10.27 18.70 10.76
CA ARG A 4 11.44 17.79 10.80
C ARG A 4 11.15 16.41 11.42
N TRP A 5 10.41 16.38 12.54
CA TRP A 5 10.13 15.13 13.25
C TRP A 5 9.20 14.24 12.46
N LEU A 6 8.27 14.82 11.69
CA LEU A 6 7.38 14.04 10.85
C LEU A 6 8.20 13.27 9.82
N PHE A 7 9.06 13.96 9.06
CA PHE A 7 9.93 13.31 8.08
C PHE A 7 10.87 12.28 8.71
N HIS A 8 11.46 12.58 9.87
CA HIS A 8 12.36 11.66 10.55
C HIS A 8 11.65 10.36 10.94
N ILE A 9 10.47 10.45 11.54
CA ILE A 9 9.67 9.28 11.92
C ILE A 9 9.24 8.52 10.67
N THR A 10 8.84 9.19 9.59
CA THR A 10 8.48 8.52 8.34
C THR A 10 9.66 7.79 7.70
N TYR A 11 10.88 8.37 7.70
CA TYR A 11 12.06 7.67 7.20
C TYR A 11 12.40 6.45 8.05
N LEU A 12 12.29 6.56 9.38
CA LEU A 12 12.48 5.41 10.29
C LEU A 12 11.43 4.33 10.02
N TYR A 13 10.16 4.71 9.91
CA TYR A 13 9.04 3.80 9.62
C TYR A 13 9.27 2.97 8.34
N LEU A 14 9.71 3.62 7.26
CA LEU A 14 9.96 2.93 5.99
C LEU A 14 11.28 2.14 5.97
N THR A 15 12.30 2.56 6.72
CA THR A 15 13.64 1.95 6.64
C THR A 15 13.84 0.79 7.61
N ILE A 16 13.24 0.84 8.81
CA ILE A 16 13.38 -0.20 9.84
C ILE A 16 13.02 -1.59 9.30
N PRO A 17 11.88 -1.79 8.59
CA PRO A 17 11.55 -3.11 8.08
C PRO A 17 12.57 -3.67 7.09
N PHE A 18 13.19 -2.82 6.25
CA PHE A 18 14.25 -3.25 5.34
C PHE A 18 15.53 -3.63 6.08
N ILE A 19 15.86 -2.96 7.18
CA ILE A 19 17.00 -3.34 8.03
C ILE A 19 16.75 -4.72 8.66
N ILE A 20 15.55 -4.95 9.19
CA ILE A 20 15.17 -6.27 9.75
C ILE A 20 15.25 -7.35 8.67
N PHE A 21 14.75 -7.06 7.47
CA PHE A 21 14.85 -7.96 6.33
C PHE A 21 16.31 -8.28 5.99
N CYS A 22 17.19 -7.29 5.94
CA CYS A 22 18.62 -7.53 5.66
C CYS A 22 19.26 -8.49 6.68
N VAL A 23 18.91 -8.36 7.96
CA VAL A 23 19.45 -9.22 9.02
C VAL A 23 18.88 -10.64 8.95
N GLY A 24 17.59 -10.78 8.62
CA GLY A 24 16.93 -12.10 8.58
C GLY A 24 17.04 -12.85 7.25
N TRP A 25 17.15 -12.15 6.12
CA TRP A 25 17.08 -12.74 4.77
C TRP A 25 18.38 -12.67 3.98
N LEU A 26 19.43 -12.01 4.49
CA LEU A 26 20.76 -11.98 3.87
C LEU A 26 21.80 -12.66 4.76
N ARG A 27 22.73 -13.41 4.17
CA ARG A 27 23.89 -13.95 4.88
C ARG A 27 24.70 -12.82 5.52
N LEU A 28 25.22 -13.07 6.72
CA LEU A 28 25.94 -12.07 7.53
C LEU A 28 27.02 -11.26 6.77
N PRO A 29 27.88 -11.86 5.93
CA PRO A 29 28.89 -11.11 5.18
C PRO A 29 28.33 -10.06 4.21
N ILE A 30 27.08 -10.23 3.78
CA ILE A 30 26.34 -9.26 2.94
C ILE A 30 25.50 -8.34 3.81
N ALA A 31 24.80 -8.88 4.80
CA ALA A 31 23.91 -8.11 5.67
C ALA A 31 24.67 -6.95 6.35
N ILE A 32 25.85 -7.20 6.91
CA ILE A 32 26.64 -6.19 7.65
C ILE A 32 26.96 -4.95 6.79
N PRO A 33 27.64 -5.07 5.63
CA PRO A 33 27.95 -3.89 4.82
C PRO A 33 26.69 -3.20 4.27
N VAL A 34 25.66 -3.96 3.88
CA VAL A 34 24.38 -3.40 3.41
C VAL A 34 23.73 -2.56 4.51
N VAL A 35 23.58 -3.12 5.70
CA VAL A 35 22.99 -2.44 6.86
C VAL A 35 23.80 -1.21 7.25
N ALA A 36 25.14 -1.27 7.20
CA ALA A 36 26.00 -0.11 7.45
C ALA A 36 25.76 1.04 6.46
N ILE A 37 25.64 0.74 5.15
CA ILE A 37 25.33 1.72 4.12
C ILE A 37 23.94 2.35 4.37
N ILE A 38 22.94 1.53 4.71
CA ILE A 38 21.58 1.99 5.00
C ILE A 38 21.56 2.89 6.24
N PHE A 39 22.26 2.52 7.33
CA PHE A 39 22.38 3.35 8.52
C PHE A 39 23.08 4.68 8.23
N TYR A 40 24.13 4.67 7.40
CA TYR A 40 24.81 5.89 7.01
C TYR A 40 23.89 6.83 6.23
N VAL A 41 23.13 6.33 5.25
CA VAL A 41 22.15 7.13 4.51
C VAL A 41 21.03 7.62 5.42
N LEU A 42 20.48 6.76 6.27
CA LEU A 42 19.44 7.14 7.24
C LEU A 42 19.93 8.24 8.18
N TRP A 43 21.14 8.12 8.72
CA TRP A 43 21.76 9.16 9.55
C TRP A 43 21.87 10.51 8.82
N GLN A 44 22.24 10.51 7.54
CA GLN A 44 22.27 11.73 6.74
C GLN A 44 20.88 12.34 6.53
N LEU A 45 19.86 11.50 6.29
CA LEU A 45 18.48 11.96 6.17
C LEU A 45 17.96 12.57 7.47
N LEU A 46 18.36 12.03 8.63
CA LEU A 46 17.98 12.52 9.96
C LEU A 46 18.76 13.77 10.40
N LYS A 47 19.93 14.04 9.81
CA LYS A 47 20.68 15.27 10.04
C LYS A 47 20.18 16.45 9.19
N GLN A 48 19.32 16.18 8.22
CA GLN A 48 18.88 17.18 7.28
C GLN A 48 18.08 18.30 7.96
N TYR A 49 18.38 19.55 7.60
CA TYR A 49 17.58 20.68 8.04
C TYR A 49 16.28 20.73 7.24
N PHE A 50 15.16 20.81 7.94
CA PHE A 50 13.85 21.08 7.35
C PHE A 50 13.47 22.51 7.71
N TYR A 51 12.92 23.26 6.77
CA TYR A 51 12.37 24.57 7.09
C TYR A 51 11.33 24.38 8.20
N ASN A 52 11.56 25.04 9.33
CA ASN A 52 10.73 24.90 10.53
C ASN A 52 9.39 25.61 10.34
N GLN A 53 8.54 25.08 9.45
CA GLN A 53 7.11 25.25 9.63
C GLN A 53 6.72 24.40 10.83
N SER A 54 6.52 25.06 11.97
CA SER A 54 5.82 24.46 13.08
C SER A 54 4.36 24.30 12.66
N PHE A 55 3.91 23.06 12.53
CA PHE A 55 2.48 22.79 12.65
C PHE A 55 2.24 22.24 14.05
N THR A 56 1.60 23.04 14.88
CA THR A 56 1.20 22.56 16.19
C THR A 56 -0.01 21.66 15.97
N ILE A 57 0.13 20.38 16.31
CA ILE A 57 -1.02 19.53 16.58
C ILE A 57 -1.42 19.95 17.99
N TYR A 58 -2.39 20.85 18.09
CA TYR A 58 -2.93 21.22 19.39
C TYR A 58 -3.73 20.04 19.93
N TYR A 59 -3.61 19.75 21.23
CA TYR A 59 -4.60 18.95 21.94
C TYR A 59 -5.92 19.72 21.88
N SER A 60 -6.74 19.34 20.90
CA SER A 60 -7.99 20.01 20.55
C SER A 60 -9.02 18.95 20.21
N ARG A 61 -10.30 19.31 20.29
CA ARG A 61 -11.40 18.43 19.87
C ARG A 61 -11.19 17.91 18.45
N THR A 62 -10.68 18.73 17.55
CA THR A 62 -10.37 18.35 16.16
C THR A 62 -9.31 17.26 16.08
N THR A 63 -8.22 17.37 16.82
CA THR A 63 -7.16 16.33 16.87
C THR A 63 -7.69 15.04 17.47
N PHE A 64 -8.52 15.13 18.52
CA PHE A 64 -9.15 13.96 19.12
C PHE A 64 -10.03 13.21 18.11
N TYR A 65 -10.93 13.92 17.40
CA TYR A 65 -11.76 13.29 16.36
C TYR A 65 -10.95 12.70 15.23
N PHE A 66 -9.85 13.34 14.82
CA PHE A 66 -8.95 12.78 13.82
C PHE A 66 -8.31 11.46 14.28
N LEU A 67 -7.77 11.43 15.50
CA LEU A 67 -7.19 10.21 16.08
C LEU A 67 -8.25 9.12 16.21
N LEU A 68 -9.46 9.49 16.66
CA LEU A 68 -10.58 8.58 16.78
C LEU A 68 -10.99 8.01 15.42
N PHE A 69 -11.21 8.84 14.40
CA PHE A 69 -11.65 8.37 13.08
C PHE A 69 -10.60 7.48 12.40
N THR A 70 -9.33 7.85 12.45
CA THR A 70 -8.27 7.02 11.87
C THR A 70 -8.05 5.72 12.66
N GLY A 71 -8.14 5.77 13.98
CA GLY A 71 -8.05 4.58 14.84
C GLY A 71 -9.21 3.63 14.62
N LEU A 72 -10.45 4.15 14.56
CA LEU A 72 -11.64 3.36 14.25
C LEU A 72 -11.58 2.78 12.85
N TRP A 73 -11.14 3.55 11.84
CA TRP A 73 -11.00 3.08 10.47
C TRP A 73 -10.02 1.90 10.34
N VAL A 74 -8.87 1.98 11.03
CA VAL A 74 -7.92 0.86 11.10
C VAL A 74 -8.49 -0.30 11.92
N PHE A 75 -9.23 -0.03 13.00
CA PHE A 75 -9.86 -1.08 13.80
C PHE A 75 -10.83 -1.91 12.95
N ILE A 76 -11.76 -1.25 12.25
CA ILE A 76 -12.73 -1.94 11.38
C ILE A 76 -12.10 -2.48 10.08
N SER A 77 -10.81 -2.24 9.81
CA SER A 77 -10.14 -2.89 8.68
C SER A 77 -9.84 -4.38 8.92
N GLY A 78 -10.03 -4.85 10.16
CA GLY A 78 -9.69 -6.21 10.58
C GLY A 78 -8.20 -6.41 10.89
N VAL A 79 -7.34 -5.41 10.67
CA VAL A 79 -5.92 -5.48 11.05
C VAL A 79 -5.77 -5.69 12.55
N GLY A 80 -5.06 -6.76 12.92
CA GLY A 80 -4.89 -7.19 14.31
C GLY A 80 -5.98 -8.16 14.80
N GLY A 81 -6.96 -8.50 13.97
CA GLY A 81 -7.97 -9.53 14.28
C GLY A 81 -9.06 -9.12 15.27
N TYR A 82 -9.24 -7.82 15.51
CA TYR A 82 -10.23 -7.29 16.47
C TYR A 82 -11.60 -6.95 15.87
N ALA A 83 -11.70 -6.96 14.54
CA ALA A 83 -12.92 -6.74 13.77
C ALA A 83 -12.92 -7.69 12.57
N PHE A 84 -14.03 -7.72 11.84
CA PHE A 84 -14.18 -8.57 10.66
C PHE A 84 -13.03 -8.36 9.66
N GLN A 85 -12.44 -9.48 9.24
CA GLN A 85 -11.38 -9.54 8.26
C GLN A 85 -11.91 -10.02 6.92
N ASN A 86 -11.54 -9.34 5.84
CA ASN A 86 -11.90 -9.82 4.51
C ASN A 86 -11.10 -11.08 4.14
N TRP A 87 -11.59 -11.84 3.18
CA TRP A 87 -11.02 -13.14 2.74
C TRP A 87 -9.50 -13.12 2.54
N ASP A 88 -8.95 -12.02 2.03
CA ASP A 88 -7.51 -11.89 1.83
C ASP A 88 -6.68 -12.12 3.11
N HIS A 89 -7.22 -11.79 4.29
CA HIS A 89 -6.54 -11.95 5.57
C HIS A 89 -6.20 -13.41 5.92
N HIS A 90 -6.85 -14.43 5.34
CA HIS A 90 -6.43 -15.84 5.47
C HIS A 90 -4.93 -15.97 5.20
N TRP A 91 -4.46 -15.37 4.11
CA TRP A 91 -3.06 -15.38 3.75
C TRP A 91 -2.19 -14.48 4.64
N ARG A 92 -2.70 -13.31 5.06
CA ARG A 92 -1.91 -12.32 5.81
C ARG A 92 -1.67 -12.76 7.25
N ASN A 93 -2.68 -13.39 7.87
CA ASN A 93 -2.54 -13.98 9.19
C ASN A 93 -1.57 -15.16 9.16
N ALA A 94 -1.65 -16.02 8.14
CA ALA A 94 -0.70 -17.11 7.93
C ALA A 94 0.74 -16.58 7.77
N VAL A 95 0.95 -15.54 6.96
CA VAL A 95 2.26 -14.88 6.81
C VAL A 95 2.77 -14.37 8.16
N LEU A 96 1.95 -13.67 8.95
CA LEU A 96 2.37 -13.18 10.27
C LEU A 96 2.72 -14.34 11.21
N ARG A 97 1.90 -15.39 11.23
CA ARG A 97 2.09 -16.57 12.08
C ARG A 97 3.39 -17.29 11.72
N ASP A 98 3.62 -17.55 10.44
CA ASP A 98 4.84 -18.21 9.96
C ASP A 98 6.09 -17.37 10.23
N LEU A 99 6.02 -16.05 10.07
CA LEU A 99 7.12 -15.14 10.43
C LEU A 99 7.45 -15.18 11.93
N ILE A 100 6.50 -15.54 12.79
CA ILE A 100 6.73 -15.68 14.23
C ILE A 100 7.28 -17.08 14.55
N THR A 101 6.68 -18.12 13.98
CA THR A 101 6.96 -19.52 14.31
C THR A 101 8.30 -20.01 13.76
N TYR A 102 8.62 -19.71 12.49
CA TYR A 102 9.82 -20.25 11.82
C TYR A 102 11.01 -19.29 11.93
N ASP A 103 12.22 -19.83 11.80
CA ASP A 103 13.44 -19.04 11.66
C ASP A 103 13.44 -18.21 10.37
N TRP A 104 14.28 -17.19 10.32
CA TRP A 104 14.40 -16.30 9.16
C TRP A 104 15.67 -16.64 8.35
N PRO A 105 15.57 -16.78 7.01
CA PRO A 105 14.35 -16.67 6.20
C PRO A 105 13.42 -17.88 6.41
N VAL A 106 12.11 -17.69 6.27
CA VAL A 106 11.12 -18.75 6.49
C VAL A 106 11.21 -19.81 5.39
N ILE A 107 11.78 -20.97 5.73
CA ILE A 107 11.92 -22.15 4.87
C ILE A 107 11.05 -23.28 5.45
N TYR A 108 10.11 -23.76 4.65
CA TYR A 108 9.18 -24.82 5.04
C TYR A 108 9.78 -26.21 4.81
N SER A 109 10.51 -26.40 3.71
CA SER A 109 11.16 -27.68 3.42
C SER A 109 12.44 -27.49 2.62
N ALA A 110 13.54 -28.10 3.06
CA ALA A 110 14.83 -28.07 2.37
C ALA A 110 15.47 -29.48 2.27
N PRO A 111 14.88 -30.40 1.49
CA PRO A 111 15.44 -31.74 1.29
C PRO A 111 16.81 -31.69 0.61
N GLU A 112 17.65 -32.72 0.72
CA GLU A 112 18.95 -32.76 0.03
C GLU A 112 18.78 -32.70 -1.51
N ARG A 113 17.78 -33.43 -2.02
CA ARG A 113 17.36 -33.45 -3.44
C ARG A 113 15.86 -33.12 -3.51
N GLY A 114 15.46 -32.22 -4.42
CA GLY A 114 14.05 -31.82 -4.59
C GLY A 114 13.80 -30.32 -4.37
N PRO A 115 12.56 -29.83 -4.39
CA PRO A 115 12.27 -28.40 -4.25
C PRO A 115 12.63 -27.86 -2.85
N ILE A 116 13.06 -26.59 -2.76
CA ILE A 116 13.22 -25.87 -1.49
C ILE A 116 12.07 -24.89 -1.36
N LYS A 117 11.10 -25.21 -0.49
CA LYS A 117 9.86 -24.45 -0.32
C LYS A 117 10.13 -23.31 0.67
N MET A 118 10.04 -22.07 0.21
CA MET A 118 10.34 -20.88 1.01
C MET A 118 9.24 -19.81 0.86
N LEU A 119 8.99 -19.04 1.92
CA LEU A 119 8.14 -17.85 1.87
C LEU A 119 8.82 -16.75 1.04
N VAL A 120 8.27 -16.49 -0.14
CA VAL A 120 8.71 -15.44 -1.07
C VAL A 120 7.54 -14.51 -1.36
N TYR A 121 7.40 -13.50 -0.52
CA TYR A 121 6.32 -12.52 -0.57
C TYR A 121 6.80 -11.16 -0.05
N TYR A 122 6.02 -10.09 -0.20
CA TYR A 122 6.37 -8.76 0.34
C TYR A 122 6.23 -8.69 1.87
N VAL A 123 7.03 -9.51 2.58
CA VAL A 123 7.01 -9.72 4.04
C VAL A 123 7.40 -8.50 4.85
N GLY A 124 8.07 -7.51 4.22
CA GLY A 124 8.66 -6.36 4.89
C GLY A 124 7.73 -5.70 5.90
N TYR A 125 6.48 -5.47 5.55
CA TYR A 125 5.53 -4.78 6.41
C TYR A 125 5.28 -5.47 7.76
N TRP A 126 5.31 -6.80 7.80
CA TRP A 126 5.05 -7.57 9.02
C TRP A 126 6.28 -7.70 9.92
N LEU A 127 7.49 -7.50 9.40
CA LEU A 127 8.73 -7.80 10.14
C LEU A 127 8.85 -7.11 11.51
N PRO A 128 8.49 -5.82 11.68
CA PRO A 128 8.48 -5.20 13.00
C PRO A 128 7.54 -5.92 13.99
N SER A 129 6.33 -6.25 13.54
CA SER A 129 5.31 -6.93 14.34
C SER A 129 5.68 -8.38 14.63
N ALA A 130 6.31 -9.06 13.67
CA ALA A 130 6.80 -10.43 13.83
C ALA A 130 7.97 -10.51 14.82
N LEU A 131 8.87 -9.51 14.86
CA LEU A 131 9.90 -9.42 15.91
C LEU A 131 9.27 -9.35 17.31
N VAL A 132 8.25 -8.50 17.48
CA VAL A 132 7.49 -8.43 18.74
C VAL A 132 6.81 -9.76 19.04
N GLY A 133 6.23 -10.40 18.02
CA GLY A 133 5.61 -11.72 18.13
C GLY A 133 6.55 -12.84 18.52
N LYS A 134 7.80 -12.85 18.02
CA LYS A 134 8.82 -13.82 18.43
C LYS A 134 9.16 -13.72 19.92
N ALA A 135 9.08 -12.53 20.50
CA ALA A 135 9.37 -12.31 21.92
C ALA A 135 8.14 -12.50 22.83
N PHE A 136 6.94 -12.15 22.36
CA PHE A 136 5.74 -12.01 23.21
C PHE A 136 4.50 -12.76 22.71
N GLY A 137 4.61 -13.52 21.61
CA GLY A 137 3.54 -14.34 21.04
C GLY A 137 2.61 -13.62 20.05
N PHE A 138 1.70 -14.39 19.45
CA PHE A 138 0.84 -13.96 18.34
C PHE A 138 -0.09 -12.79 18.69
N GLY A 139 -0.63 -12.74 19.91
CA GLY A 139 -1.48 -11.63 20.36
C GLY A 139 -0.75 -10.29 20.42
N ALA A 140 0.49 -10.28 20.93
CA ALA A 140 1.33 -9.09 20.96
C ALA A 140 1.73 -8.64 19.55
N ALA A 141 1.98 -9.59 18.65
CA ALA A 141 2.26 -9.30 17.24
C ALA A 141 1.08 -8.59 16.55
N ASN A 142 -0.14 -9.10 16.74
CA ASN A 142 -1.36 -8.52 16.18
C ASN A 142 -1.64 -7.11 16.72
N PHE A 143 -1.47 -6.91 18.03
CA PHE A 143 -1.60 -5.60 18.65
C PHE A 143 -0.58 -4.60 18.09
N PHE A 144 0.68 -5.03 17.97
CA PHE A 144 1.71 -4.18 17.38
C PHE A 144 1.44 -3.91 15.89
N LEU A 145 0.95 -4.89 15.13
CA LEU A 145 0.58 -4.70 13.73
C LEU A 145 -0.53 -3.66 13.57
N PHE A 146 -1.53 -3.66 14.45
CA PHE A 146 -2.56 -2.63 14.51
C PHE A 146 -1.94 -1.25 14.76
N LEU A 147 -1.08 -1.11 15.78
CA LEU A 147 -0.41 0.16 16.09
C LEU A 147 0.50 0.64 14.95
N TRP A 148 1.23 -0.29 14.31
CA TRP A 148 2.11 -0.02 13.19
C TRP A 148 1.33 0.47 11.96
N THR A 149 0.16 -0.11 11.72
CA THR A 149 -0.73 0.29 10.62
C THR A 149 -1.35 1.65 10.90
N TRP A 150 -1.85 1.86 12.11
CA TRP A 150 -2.39 3.15 12.52
C TRP A 150 -1.34 4.27 12.46
N LEU A 151 -0.10 4.00 12.88
CA LEU A 151 1.00 4.94 12.74
C LEU A 151 1.25 5.32 11.27
N GLY A 152 1.29 4.35 10.35
CA GLY A 152 1.49 4.63 8.93
C GLY A 152 0.37 5.47 8.31
N VAL A 153 -0.89 5.18 8.65
CA VAL A 153 -2.06 5.99 8.24
C VAL A 153 -1.98 7.41 8.81
N PHE A 154 -1.63 7.52 10.10
CA PHE A 154 -1.47 8.80 10.78
C PHE A 154 -0.38 9.65 10.11
N LEU A 155 0.79 9.08 9.84
CA LEU A 155 1.89 9.76 9.13
C LEU A 155 1.45 10.22 7.73
N THR A 156 0.73 9.38 6.99
CA THR A 156 0.19 9.70 5.65
C THR A 156 -0.72 10.93 5.73
N ALA A 157 -1.66 10.94 6.67
CA ALA A 157 -2.58 12.06 6.86
C ALA A 157 -1.86 13.35 7.30
N LEU A 158 -0.80 13.26 8.11
CA LEU A 158 0.01 14.43 8.49
C LEU A 158 0.75 15.03 7.27
N HIS A 159 1.35 14.20 6.42
CA HIS A 159 1.99 14.66 5.19
C HIS A 159 0.96 15.24 4.19
N LEU A 160 -0.20 14.60 4.04
CA LEU A 160 -1.30 15.13 3.24
C LEU A 160 -1.79 16.49 3.77
N ARG A 161 -1.87 16.67 5.09
CA ARG A 161 -2.19 17.98 5.69
C ARG A 161 -1.16 19.04 5.32
N LEU A 162 0.13 18.73 5.40
CA LEU A 162 1.18 19.67 4.99
C LEU A 162 1.04 20.08 3.53
N LYS A 163 0.74 19.11 2.66
CA LYS A 163 0.57 19.33 1.22
C LYS A 163 -0.68 20.13 0.88
N LEU A 164 -1.84 19.73 1.41
CA LEU A 164 -3.15 20.25 1.04
C LEU A 164 -3.58 21.45 1.90
N LYS A 165 -2.88 21.73 3.00
CA LYS A 165 -3.17 22.82 3.95
C LYS A 165 -4.62 22.81 4.47
N ALA A 166 -5.21 21.61 4.57
CA ALA A 166 -6.56 21.41 5.10
C ALA A 166 -6.52 20.91 6.56
N SER A 167 -7.68 20.92 7.23
CA SER A 167 -7.80 20.34 8.57
C SER A 167 -7.64 18.82 8.52
N LEU A 168 -7.13 18.22 9.60
CA LEU A 168 -6.91 16.78 9.69
C LEU A 168 -8.19 15.97 9.42
N ASN A 169 -9.34 16.45 9.88
CA ASN A 169 -10.62 15.80 9.62
C ASN A 169 -10.99 15.80 8.13
N LYS A 170 -10.73 16.90 7.41
CA LYS A 170 -10.94 16.94 5.95
C LYS A 170 -10.02 15.98 5.22
N ILE A 171 -8.77 15.86 5.68
CA ILE A 171 -7.81 14.89 5.14
C ILE A 171 -8.26 13.46 5.41
N ALA A 172 -8.69 13.15 6.64
CA ALA A 172 -9.19 11.83 6.99
C ALA A 172 -10.43 11.46 6.19
N LEU A 173 -11.42 12.37 6.08
CA LEU A 173 -12.61 12.14 5.25
C LEU A 173 -12.26 11.92 3.78
N LEU A 174 -11.35 12.73 3.21
CA LEU A 174 -10.88 12.53 1.85
C LEU A 174 -10.20 11.17 1.69
N LEU A 175 -9.33 10.77 2.62
CA LEU A 175 -8.62 9.49 2.54
C LEU A 175 -9.59 8.30 2.68
N ILE A 176 -10.55 8.36 3.61
CA ILE A 176 -11.50 7.27 3.88
C ILE A 176 -12.51 7.12 2.73
N LEU A 177 -13.02 8.23 2.21
CA LEU A 177 -14.18 8.24 1.30
C LEU A 177 -13.81 8.36 -0.20
N PHE A 178 -12.53 8.55 -0.55
CA PHE A 178 -12.13 8.65 -1.94
C PHE A 178 -12.12 7.28 -2.63
N SER A 179 -12.88 7.19 -3.72
CA SER A 179 -13.09 5.97 -4.50
C SER A 179 -13.63 6.30 -5.91
N GLY A 180 -13.63 5.30 -6.80
CA GLY A 180 -14.37 5.30 -8.05
C GLY A 180 -15.88 5.26 -7.82
N MET A 181 -16.66 5.40 -8.88
CA MET A 181 -18.13 5.36 -8.83
C MET A 181 -18.67 3.95 -9.05
N ASP A 182 -18.16 2.96 -8.32
CA ASP A 182 -18.47 1.53 -8.50
C ASP A 182 -19.97 1.23 -8.36
N ALA A 183 -20.68 1.96 -7.50
CA ALA A 183 -22.12 1.83 -7.33
C ALA A 183 -22.89 2.13 -8.64
N ILE A 184 -22.39 3.03 -9.47
CA ILE A 184 -22.98 3.33 -10.80
C ILE A 184 -22.70 2.17 -11.76
N GLY A 185 -21.47 1.65 -11.75
CA GLY A 185 -21.11 0.49 -12.57
C GLY A 185 -21.97 -0.73 -12.22
N THR A 186 -22.07 -1.02 -10.93
CA THR A 186 -22.92 -2.08 -10.36
C THR A 186 -24.39 -1.92 -10.76
N LEU A 187 -24.92 -0.69 -10.79
CA LEU A 187 -26.32 -0.44 -11.07
C LEU A 187 -26.67 -0.54 -12.57
N PHE A 188 -25.79 -0.09 -13.46
CA PHE A 188 -26.13 0.14 -14.87
C PHE A 188 -25.40 -0.75 -15.88
N LEU A 189 -24.32 -1.44 -15.49
CA LEU A 189 -23.45 -2.14 -16.44
C LEU A 189 -23.46 -3.67 -16.30
N GLU A 190 -24.60 -4.21 -15.86
CA GLU A 190 -25.00 -5.63 -15.85
C GLU A 190 -23.94 -6.63 -15.31
N GLY A 191 -24.25 -7.21 -14.15
CA GLY A 191 -23.64 -8.44 -13.65
C GLY A 191 -24.55 -9.07 -12.59
N ASP A 192 -24.52 -10.40 -12.45
CA ASP A 192 -25.29 -11.09 -11.39
C ASP A 192 -24.78 -10.72 -9.98
N TYR A 193 -23.51 -10.29 -9.89
CA TYR A 193 -22.83 -9.91 -8.66
C TYR A 193 -21.65 -8.98 -9.00
N PRO A 194 -21.37 -7.93 -8.21
CA PRO A 194 -22.07 -7.52 -6.99
C PRO A 194 -23.42 -6.85 -7.31
N THR A 195 -24.24 -6.67 -6.28
CA THR A 195 -25.49 -5.88 -6.33
C THR A 195 -25.48 -4.84 -5.21
N LEU A 196 -26.34 -3.82 -5.31
CA LEU A 196 -26.45 -2.78 -4.28
C LEU A 196 -27.14 -3.25 -3.00
N TRP A 197 -27.76 -4.44 -3.00
CA TRP A 197 -28.46 -4.96 -1.82
C TRP A 197 -28.13 -6.44 -1.56
N PRO A 198 -27.71 -6.82 -0.35
CA PRO A 198 -27.59 -5.97 0.85
C PRO A 198 -26.40 -4.99 0.79
N PRO A 199 -26.40 -3.89 1.57
CA PRO A 199 -25.41 -2.81 1.47
C PRO A 199 -24.10 -3.15 2.17
N ILE A 200 -23.63 -4.38 1.99
CA ILE A 200 -22.43 -4.99 2.59
C ILE A 200 -21.57 -5.70 1.53
N GLN A 201 -21.97 -5.63 0.26
CA GLN A 201 -21.23 -6.27 -0.83
C GLN A 201 -19.97 -5.49 -1.21
N HIS A 202 -19.02 -6.19 -1.82
CA HIS A 202 -17.81 -5.57 -2.39
C HIS A 202 -18.13 -5.05 -3.79
N LEU A 203 -18.38 -3.74 -3.92
CA LEU A 203 -18.83 -3.17 -5.20
C LEU A 203 -17.74 -3.12 -6.28
N GLU A 204 -16.46 -3.06 -5.91
CA GLU A 204 -15.34 -2.75 -6.82
C GLU A 204 -15.00 -3.85 -7.83
N ILE A 205 -15.69 -4.98 -7.77
CA ILE A 205 -15.57 -6.10 -8.74
C ILE A 205 -16.64 -6.05 -9.83
N TRP A 206 -17.42 -4.97 -9.92
CA TRP A 206 -18.45 -4.77 -10.94
C TRP A 206 -17.92 -4.86 -12.38
N ALA A 207 -16.66 -4.48 -12.61
CA ALA A 207 -15.99 -4.56 -13.92
C ALA A 207 -15.21 -5.88 -14.11
N GLY A 208 -15.66 -6.96 -13.48
CA GLY A 208 -15.09 -8.30 -13.60
C GLY A 208 -13.65 -8.39 -13.10
N ASN A 209 -12.70 -8.37 -14.04
CA ASN A 209 -11.27 -8.49 -13.73
C ASN A 209 -10.56 -7.15 -13.54
N LEU A 210 -11.24 -6.02 -13.77
CA LEU A 210 -10.67 -4.69 -13.60
C LEU A 210 -11.13 -4.09 -12.27
N GLN A 211 -10.20 -3.50 -11.53
CA GLN A 211 -10.50 -2.88 -10.24
C GLN A 211 -9.49 -1.77 -9.90
N TYR A 212 -10.01 -0.58 -9.61
CA TYR A 212 -9.24 0.52 -9.01
C TYR A 212 -9.68 0.75 -7.58
N SER A 213 -9.05 -0.01 -6.67
CA SER A 213 -9.45 -0.05 -5.28
C SER A 213 -9.39 1.32 -4.59
N SER A 214 -10.46 1.67 -3.89
CA SER A 214 -10.52 2.79 -2.94
C SER A 214 -9.48 2.62 -1.83
N PHE A 215 -9.13 3.71 -1.15
CA PHE A 215 -8.16 3.61 -0.05
C PHE A 215 -8.70 2.81 1.14
N THR A 216 -10.02 2.76 1.33
CA THR A 216 -10.65 1.87 2.32
C THR A 216 -10.49 0.42 1.93
N THR A 217 -10.80 0.02 0.69
CA THR A 217 -10.53 -1.35 0.23
C THR A 217 -9.04 -1.69 0.36
N GLN A 218 -8.16 -0.80 -0.09
CA GLN A 218 -6.72 -1.01 0.01
C GLN A 218 -6.27 -1.25 1.46
N LEU A 219 -6.79 -0.51 2.43
CA LEU A 219 -6.52 -0.74 3.85
C LEU A 219 -7.11 -2.07 4.33
N PHE A 220 -8.33 -2.40 3.92
CA PHE A 220 -9.10 -3.53 4.43
C PHE A 220 -8.63 -4.89 3.89
N TRP A 221 -7.92 -4.89 2.75
CA TRP A 221 -7.51 -6.10 2.03
C TRP A 221 -5.98 -6.24 1.87
N VAL A 222 -5.27 -5.12 1.68
CA VAL A 222 -3.83 -5.09 1.34
C VAL A 222 -3.06 -3.98 2.05
N PHE A 223 -3.38 -3.72 3.33
CA PHE A 223 -2.74 -2.67 4.15
C PHE A 223 -1.21 -2.68 4.07
N ASN A 224 -0.64 -3.88 3.99
CA ASN A 224 0.79 -4.13 4.00
C ASN A 224 1.53 -3.57 2.77
N GLN A 225 0.84 -3.42 1.64
CA GLN A 225 1.34 -2.75 0.44
C GLN A 225 0.87 -1.29 0.37
N ALA A 226 -0.40 -1.05 0.72
CA ALA A 226 -1.06 0.24 0.53
C ALA A 226 -0.45 1.35 1.38
N VAL A 227 -0.35 1.14 2.70
CA VAL A 227 0.14 2.15 3.65
C VAL A 227 1.56 2.63 3.32
N PRO A 228 2.57 1.75 3.08
CA PRO A 228 3.90 2.22 2.70
C PRO A 228 3.90 2.88 1.31
N ALA A 229 3.09 2.40 0.36
CA ALA A 229 2.98 3.04 -0.96
C ALA A 229 2.42 4.46 -0.87
N TRP A 230 1.40 4.71 -0.04
CA TRP A 230 0.84 6.05 0.18
C TRP A 230 1.88 7.01 0.75
N LEU A 231 2.66 6.57 1.74
CA LEU A 231 3.77 7.34 2.32
C LEU A 231 4.84 7.67 1.28
N CYS A 232 5.24 6.68 0.46
CA CYS A 232 6.19 6.92 -0.61
C CYS A 232 5.65 7.89 -1.67
N CYS A 233 4.36 7.79 -2.04
CA CYS A 233 3.71 8.71 -2.98
C CYS A 233 3.75 10.16 -2.47
N ILE A 234 3.33 10.41 -1.23
CA ILE A 234 3.30 11.77 -0.68
C ILE A 234 4.72 12.34 -0.50
N LEU A 235 5.69 11.55 -0.05
CA LEU A 235 7.08 11.98 0.12
C LEU A 235 7.79 12.29 -1.21
N ILE A 236 7.53 11.49 -2.26
CA ILE A 236 8.06 11.78 -3.60
C ILE A 236 7.44 13.06 -4.12
N MET A 237 6.15 13.29 -3.90
CA MET A 237 5.47 14.49 -4.35
C MET A 237 5.86 15.77 -3.59
N GLU A 238 6.18 15.69 -2.31
CA GLU A 238 6.47 16.87 -1.49
C GLU A 238 7.53 17.78 -2.12
N SER A 239 7.23 19.08 -2.09
CA SER A 239 7.96 20.10 -2.84
C SER A 239 9.23 20.54 -2.13
N ASN A 240 10.22 20.95 -2.93
CA ASN A 240 11.53 21.45 -2.46
C ASN A 240 11.42 22.67 -1.53
N SER A 241 10.31 23.43 -1.62
CA SER A 241 10.06 24.64 -0.83
C SER A 241 9.84 24.40 0.66
N LEU A 242 9.45 23.18 1.07
CA LEU A 242 9.31 22.84 2.50
C LEU A 242 10.67 22.47 3.14
N LEU A 243 11.69 22.28 2.31
CA LEU A 243 12.96 21.70 2.72
C LEU A 243 14.06 22.76 2.80
N PHE A 244 13.97 23.87 2.06
CA PHE A 244 15.00 24.92 2.06
C PHE A 244 14.45 26.32 1.77
N GLU A 245 15.08 27.33 2.38
CA GLU A 245 15.01 28.72 1.92
C GLU A 245 15.82 28.90 0.63
N ILE A 246 15.46 29.93 -0.13
CA ILE A 246 15.79 30.20 -1.54
C ILE A 246 17.31 30.42 -1.81
N GLN A 247 18.19 30.42 -0.81
CA GLN A 247 19.54 30.96 -0.94
C GLN A 247 20.65 30.00 -1.43
N GLU A 248 20.48 28.66 -1.38
CA GLU A 248 21.50 27.68 -1.86
C GLU A 248 20.88 26.54 -2.70
N GLN A 249 20.35 26.87 -3.89
CA GLN A 249 19.44 26.00 -4.62
C GLN A 249 20.08 24.84 -5.42
N ALA A 250 21.34 24.94 -5.87
CA ALA A 250 21.89 23.94 -6.80
C ALA A 250 22.36 22.61 -6.13
N PRO A 251 23.18 22.60 -5.06
CA PRO A 251 23.62 21.36 -4.41
C PRO A 251 22.48 20.66 -3.66
N ALA A 252 21.57 21.45 -3.09
CA ALA A 252 20.40 20.97 -2.36
C ALA A 252 19.45 20.20 -3.29
N LEU A 253 19.19 20.72 -4.50
CA LEU A 253 18.25 20.14 -5.46
C LEU A 253 18.70 18.79 -6.05
N HIS A 254 20.01 18.51 -6.11
CA HIS A 254 20.55 17.21 -6.50
C HIS A 254 20.35 16.15 -5.40
N THR A 255 20.69 16.48 -4.15
CA THR A 255 20.49 15.58 -3.00
C THR A 255 19.02 15.16 -2.84
N GLN A 256 18.08 16.04 -3.19
CA GLN A 256 16.64 15.77 -3.16
C GLN A 256 16.18 14.67 -4.11
N ILE A 257 16.72 14.62 -5.33
CA ILE A 257 16.39 13.57 -6.28
C ILE A 257 16.82 12.21 -5.75
N PHE A 258 18.08 12.10 -5.29
CA PHE A 258 18.61 10.82 -4.81
C PHE A 258 17.83 10.33 -3.60
N ARG A 259 17.35 11.23 -2.74
CA ARG A 259 16.43 10.86 -1.66
C ARG A 259 15.10 10.31 -2.17
N LYS A 260 14.53 10.89 -3.22
CA LYS A 260 13.30 10.37 -3.84
C LYS A 260 13.52 9.01 -4.50
N ILE A 261 14.71 8.77 -5.06
CA ILE A 261 15.14 7.44 -5.53
C ILE A 261 15.21 6.45 -4.36
N PHE A 262 15.76 6.85 -3.22
CA PHE A 262 15.80 6.02 -2.01
C PHE A 262 14.40 5.67 -1.48
N ILE A 263 13.49 6.66 -1.43
CA ILE A 263 12.08 6.45 -1.05
C ILE A 263 11.39 5.51 -2.04
N TRP A 264 11.67 5.66 -3.33
CA TRP A 264 11.13 4.77 -4.36
C TRP A 264 11.67 3.34 -4.22
N SER A 265 12.96 3.15 -3.89
CA SER A 265 13.49 1.81 -3.65
C SER A 265 12.86 1.14 -2.43
N LEU A 266 12.54 1.90 -1.37
CA LEU A 266 11.78 1.37 -0.24
C LEU A 266 10.34 1.02 -0.65
N CYS A 267 9.70 1.82 -1.52
CA CYS A 267 8.40 1.48 -2.09
C CYS A 267 8.46 0.15 -2.86
N PHE A 268 9.52 -0.07 -3.65
CA PHE A 268 9.74 -1.32 -4.38
C PHE A 268 9.87 -2.51 -3.43
N PHE A 269 10.55 -2.34 -2.29
CA PHE A 269 10.67 -3.37 -1.25
C PHE A 269 9.31 -3.75 -0.62
N PHE A 270 8.44 -2.79 -0.33
CA PHE A 270 7.12 -3.09 0.28
C PHE A 270 6.05 -3.51 -0.75
N ALA A 271 6.06 -2.90 -1.92
CA ALA A 271 4.98 -2.99 -2.91
C ALA A 271 5.56 -2.80 -4.33
N PRO A 272 6.18 -3.83 -4.92
CA PRO A 272 6.89 -3.71 -6.20
C PRO A 272 5.98 -3.20 -7.33
N LEU A 273 4.72 -3.68 -7.40
CA LEU A 273 3.77 -3.23 -8.42
C LEU A 273 3.37 -1.75 -8.24
N ALA A 274 3.11 -1.31 -7.01
CA ALA A 274 2.82 0.09 -6.72
C ALA A 274 4.01 1.01 -7.05
N SER A 275 5.24 0.52 -6.81
CA SER A 275 6.45 1.26 -7.15
C SER A 275 6.63 1.46 -8.66
N ILE A 276 6.19 0.49 -9.48
CA ILE A 276 6.16 0.63 -10.95
C ILE A 276 5.21 1.75 -11.35
N GLY A 277 4.00 1.79 -10.78
CA GLY A 277 3.04 2.88 -10.99
C GLY A 277 3.54 4.25 -10.51
N LEU A 278 4.41 4.28 -9.49
CA LEU A 278 5.02 5.49 -8.93
C LEU A 278 6.22 6.00 -9.75
N LEU A 279 6.90 5.12 -10.50
CA LEU A 279 8.13 5.44 -11.23
C LEU A 279 7.97 6.63 -12.21
N PRO A 280 6.90 6.74 -13.02
CA PRO A 280 6.72 7.89 -13.92
C PRO A 280 6.68 9.24 -13.20
N TYR A 281 6.11 9.31 -11.99
CA TYR A 281 6.10 10.52 -11.18
C TYR A 281 7.50 10.90 -10.68
N LEU A 282 8.33 9.90 -10.35
CA LEU A 282 9.73 10.11 -10.00
C LEU A 282 10.51 10.63 -11.22
N LEU A 283 10.31 10.03 -12.40
CA LEU A 283 10.98 10.43 -13.64
C LEU A 283 10.63 11.87 -14.04
N ILE A 284 9.37 12.29 -13.91
CA ILE A 284 8.99 13.70 -14.14
C ILE A 284 9.84 14.62 -13.27
N GLN A 285 10.02 14.31 -11.99
CA GLN A 285 10.81 15.14 -11.09
C GLN A 285 12.32 15.07 -11.35
N PHE A 286 12.78 13.96 -11.92
CA PHE A 286 14.15 13.77 -12.35
C PHE A 286 14.49 14.70 -13.53
N PHE A 287 13.62 14.77 -14.54
CA PHE A 287 13.86 15.52 -15.78
C PHE A 287 13.35 16.96 -15.78
N LYS A 288 12.40 17.32 -14.90
CA LYS A 288 11.76 18.64 -14.93
C LYS A 288 12.76 19.77 -14.72
N GLY A 289 12.94 20.59 -15.77
CA GLY A 289 13.70 21.84 -15.74
C GLY A 289 15.22 21.67 -15.64
N ARG A 290 15.78 20.52 -16.06
CA ARG A 290 17.21 20.22 -15.99
C ARG A 290 17.79 19.79 -17.34
N ASP A 291 19.00 20.23 -17.62
CA ASP A 291 19.81 19.68 -18.72
C ASP A 291 20.29 18.27 -18.33
N ILE A 292 20.24 17.31 -19.25
CA ILE A 292 20.66 15.92 -19.05
C ILE A 292 22.09 15.87 -18.50
N LYS A 293 23.00 16.73 -18.99
CA LYS A 293 24.40 16.77 -18.52
C LYS A 293 24.53 17.18 -17.05
N SER A 294 23.58 17.98 -16.54
CA SER A 294 23.58 18.39 -15.13
C SER A 294 23.22 17.24 -14.20
N LEU A 295 22.40 16.28 -14.65
CA LEU A 295 21.94 15.14 -13.86
C LEU A 295 23.09 14.23 -13.39
N PHE A 296 24.16 14.18 -14.16
CA PHE A 296 25.36 13.38 -13.86
C PHE A 296 26.42 14.16 -13.06
N LYS A 297 26.20 15.45 -12.76
CA LYS A 297 27.09 16.22 -11.88
C LYS A 297 26.65 16.03 -10.42
N ASN A 298 27.62 15.91 -9.51
CA ASN A 298 27.41 15.80 -8.06
C ASN A 298 26.47 14.64 -7.65
N ILE A 299 26.71 13.45 -8.20
CA ILE A 299 25.97 12.23 -7.85
C ILE A 299 26.20 11.89 -6.38
N ARG A 300 25.12 11.75 -5.63
CA ARG A 300 25.14 11.23 -4.25
C ARG A 300 25.27 9.72 -4.28
N LEU A 301 26.50 9.26 -4.52
CA LEU A 301 26.81 7.84 -4.71
C LEU A 301 26.42 7.00 -3.50
N ASP A 302 26.51 7.58 -2.31
CA ASP A 302 26.06 7.01 -1.04
C ASP A 302 24.57 6.63 -1.06
N ILE A 303 23.69 7.59 -1.40
CA ILE A 303 22.24 7.38 -1.45
C ILE A 303 21.87 6.49 -2.63
N LEU A 304 22.53 6.68 -3.77
CA LEU A 304 22.31 5.86 -4.96
C LEU A 304 22.68 4.40 -4.71
N LEU A 305 23.83 4.13 -4.09
CA LEU A 305 24.27 2.78 -3.74
C LEU A 305 23.28 2.11 -2.78
N ALA A 306 22.84 2.81 -1.73
CA ALA A 306 21.80 2.31 -0.84
C ALA A 306 20.52 1.94 -1.59
N SER A 307 20.08 2.82 -2.50
CA SER A 307 18.86 2.60 -3.30
C SER A 307 18.99 1.39 -4.23
N VAL A 308 20.14 1.26 -4.91
CA VAL A 308 20.46 0.14 -5.81
C VAL A 308 20.50 -1.18 -5.03
N VAL A 309 21.13 -1.20 -3.85
CA VAL A 309 21.20 -2.37 -3.00
C VAL A 309 19.80 -2.81 -2.54
N ILE A 310 18.94 -1.87 -2.13
CA ILE A 310 17.54 -2.18 -1.80
C ILE A 310 16.82 -2.84 -2.98
N VAL A 311 16.90 -2.24 -4.18
CA VAL A 311 16.21 -2.74 -5.36
C VAL A 311 16.74 -4.11 -5.78
N ILE A 312 18.06 -4.29 -5.86
CA ILE A 312 18.67 -5.57 -6.27
C ILE A 312 18.31 -6.68 -5.29
N SER A 313 18.41 -6.43 -3.99
CA SER A 313 18.13 -7.44 -2.97
C SER A 313 16.66 -7.84 -3.00
N SER A 314 15.76 -6.85 -3.09
CA SER A 314 14.31 -7.07 -3.20
C SER A 314 13.95 -7.78 -4.51
N TYR A 315 14.55 -7.38 -5.64
CA TYR A 315 14.31 -8.00 -6.94
C TYR A 315 14.75 -9.45 -6.98
N LEU A 316 15.96 -9.77 -6.49
CA LEU A 316 16.45 -11.14 -6.44
C LEU A 316 15.57 -12.02 -5.54
N TYR A 317 15.11 -11.47 -4.42
CA TYR A 317 14.15 -12.15 -3.56
C TYR A 317 12.81 -12.40 -4.28
N PHE A 318 12.13 -11.36 -4.78
CA PHE A 318 10.83 -11.50 -5.45
C PHE A 318 10.86 -12.29 -6.75
N SER A 319 11.94 -12.22 -7.53
CA SER A 319 12.12 -13.01 -8.76
C SER A 319 12.29 -14.50 -8.51
N SER A 320 12.49 -14.91 -7.25
CA SER A 320 12.43 -16.32 -6.85
C SER A 320 11.00 -16.87 -6.89
N ASN A 321 9.97 -16.01 -6.91
CA ASN A 321 8.57 -16.40 -7.00
C ASN A 321 8.13 -16.58 -8.46
N ALA A 322 7.47 -17.71 -8.76
CA ALA A 322 6.95 -18.03 -10.08
C ALA A 322 5.89 -17.03 -10.58
N ALA A 323 5.06 -16.47 -9.67
CA ALA A 323 4.06 -15.46 -10.02
C ALA A 323 4.68 -14.19 -10.63
N ALA A 324 5.94 -13.88 -10.31
CA ALA A 324 6.66 -12.74 -10.88
C ALA A 324 7.14 -12.98 -12.33
N GLN A 325 7.02 -14.22 -12.84
CA GLN A 325 7.51 -14.60 -14.17
C GLN A 325 6.45 -14.59 -15.26
N GLU A 326 5.17 -14.67 -14.91
CA GLU A 326 4.07 -14.59 -15.89
C GLU A 326 3.80 -13.13 -16.27
N ARG A 327 3.90 -12.81 -17.57
CA ARG A 327 3.71 -11.45 -18.10
C ARG A 327 2.95 -11.50 -19.41
N GLY A 328 2.01 -10.60 -19.60
CA GLY A 328 1.18 -10.56 -20.80
C GLY A 328 0.51 -9.21 -21.02
N LEU A 329 -0.19 -9.11 -22.15
CA LEU A 329 -1.12 -8.04 -22.43
C LEU A 329 -2.54 -8.61 -22.35
N GLN A 330 -3.42 -7.91 -21.65
CA GLN A 330 -4.82 -8.28 -21.55
C GLN A 330 -5.59 -7.66 -22.71
N THR A 331 -6.49 -8.44 -23.32
CA THR A 331 -7.48 -7.92 -24.26
C THR A 331 -8.76 -7.59 -23.50
N ILE A 332 -9.26 -6.36 -23.68
CA ILE A 332 -10.44 -5.84 -23.00
C ILE A 332 -11.34 -5.23 -24.06
N ALA A 333 -12.63 -5.50 -24.01
CA ALA A 333 -13.59 -4.88 -24.92
C ALA A 333 -13.60 -3.36 -24.69
N MET A 334 -13.56 -2.57 -25.77
CA MET A 334 -13.38 -1.12 -25.66
C MET A 334 -14.51 -0.44 -24.86
N ASN A 335 -15.75 -0.92 -25.00
CA ASN A 335 -16.90 -0.45 -24.22
C ASN A 335 -16.72 -0.67 -22.71
N GLU A 336 -16.32 -1.89 -22.31
CA GLU A 336 -16.03 -2.22 -20.91
C GLU A 336 -14.87 -1.39 -20.36
N PHE A 337 -13.80 -1.27 -21.16
CA PHE A 337 -12.65 -0.45 -20.80
C PHE A 337 -13.02 1.03 -20.60
N PHE A 338 -13.76 1.64 -21.52
CA PHE A 338 -14.15 3.05 -21.39
C PHE A 338 -15.09 3.26 -20.22
N ALA A 339 -16.03 2.34 -19.98
CA ALA A 339 -16.91 2.43 -18.84
C ALA A 339 -16.13 2.34 -17.52
N PHE A 340 -15.25 1.34 -17.40
CA PHE A 340 -14.33 1.18 -16.26
C PHE A 340 -13.48 2.43 -16.06
N PHE A 341 -12.74 2.86 -17.07
CA PHE A 341 -11.87 4.04 -16.98
C PHE A 341 -12.65 5.28 -16.53
N LEU A 342 -13.81 5.56 -17.12
CA LEU A 342 -14.59 6.75 -16.80
C LEU A 342 -15.12 6.73 -15.36
N LEU A 343 -15.68 5.60 -14.91
CA LEU A 343 -16.28 5.48 -13.59
C LEU A 343 -15.24 5.39 -12.46
N GLU A 344 -14.11 4.73 -12.70
CA GLU A 344 -13.08 4.51 -11.67
C GLU A 344 -12.15 5.70 -11.42
N GLY A 345 -12.16 6.71 -12.29
CA GLY A 345 -11.33 7.89 -12.09
C GLY A 345 -11.22 8.83 -13.29
N GLY A 346 -11.59 8.36 -14.49
CA GLY A 346 -11.53 9.12 -15.73
C GLY A 346 -12.42 10.36 -15.72
N ILE A 347 -13.67 10.27 -15.25
CA ILE A 347 -14.56 11.43 -15.10
C ILE A 347 -13.94 12.45 -14.14
N LEU A 348 -13.47 12.01 -12.97
CA LEU A 348 -12.84 12.88 -11.99
C LEU A 348 -11.57 13.54 -12.57
N TRP A 349 -10.75 12.78 -13.28
CA TRP A 349 -9.56 13.26 -13.99
C TRP A 349 -9.92 14.32 -15.04
N LEU A 350 -10.92 14.08 -15.89
CA LEU A 350 -11.37 15.04 -16.91
C LEU A 350 -11.94 16.32 -16.29
N VAL A 351 -12.73 16.22 -15.21
CA VAL A 351 -13.28 17.40 -14.51
C VAL A 351 -12.19 18.27 -13.89
N LEU A 352 -11.03 17.70 -13.54
CA LEU A 352 -9.88 18.47 -13.06
C LEU A 352 -9.11 19.17 -14.18
N ALA A 353 -9.34 18.83 -15.46
CA ALA A 353 -8.58 19.36 -16.59
C ALA A 353 -8.52 20.90 -16.63
N PRO A 354 -9.62 21.67 -16.44
CA PRO A 354 -9.56 23.13 -16.49
C PRO A 354 -8.58 23.75 -15.49
N SER A 355 -8.35 23.08 -14.35
CA SER A 355 -7.43 23.53 -13.30
C SER A 355 -6.04 22.90 -13.38
N LYS A 356 -5.91 21.72 -14.00
CA LYS A 356 -4.71 20.86 -13.87
C LYS A 356 -4.10 20.40 -15.20
N TRP A 357 -4.66 20.71 -16.36
CA TRP A 357 -4.17 20.19 -17.65
C TRP A 357 -2.70 20.52 -17.96
N ARG A 358 -2.16 21.63 -17.41
CA ARG A 358 -0.74 22.01 -17.55
C ARG A 358 0.18 21.31 -16.54
N ASP A 359 -0.37 20.62 -15.56
CA ASP A 359 0.39 19.88 -14.58
C ASP A 359 0.77 18.51 -15.16
N ALA A 360 2.07 18.24 -15.26
CA ALA A 360 2.57 16.94 -15.72
C ALA A 360 2.03 15.77 -14.89
N ARG A 361 1.71 16.00 -13.61
CA ARG A 361 1.06 15.00 -12.74
C ARG A 361 -0.30 14.59 -13.28
N TRP A 362 -1.09 15.54 -13.77
CA TRP A 362 -2.41 15.27 -14.33
C TRP A 362 -2.30 14.44 -15.61
N VAL A 363 -1.39 14.80 -16.51
CA VAL A 363 -1.18 14.08 -17.77
C VAL A 363 -0.76 12.64 -17.49
N ILE A 364 0.25 12.43 -16.65
CA ILE A 364 0.75 11.08 -16.36
C ILE A 364 -0.26 10.24 -15.58
N THR A 365 -1.08 10.86 -14.72
CA THR A 365 -2.18 10.17 -14.03
C THR A 365 -3.15 9.58 -15.05
N GLY A 366 -3.61 10.39 -16.01
CA GLY A 366 -4.53 9.93 -17.06
C GLY A 366 -3.92 8.83 -17.93
N LEU A 367 -2.67 9.02 -18.39
CA LEU A 367 -1.96 8.01 -19.19
C LEU A 367 -1.82 6.69 -18.45
N LEU A 368 -1.45 6.71 -17.16
CA LEU A 368 -1.32 5.49 -16.38
C LEU A 368 -2.67 4.80 -16.17
N LEU A 369 -3.72 5.53 -15.82
CA LEU A 369 -5.07 4.96 -15.66
C LEU A 369 -5.63 4.42 -17.00
N LEU A 370 -5.19 4.93 -18.15
CA LEU A 370 -5.55 4.38 -19.46
C LEU A 370 -4.74 3.12 -19.81
N MET A 371 -3.46 3.06 -19.44
CA MET A 371 -2.54 1.98 -19.86
C MET A 371 -2.55 0.77 -18.92
N ILE A 372 -2.68 0.99 -17.61
CA ILE A 372 -2.60 -0.05 -16.57
C ILE A 372 -3.57 -1.22 -16.83
N PRO A 373 -4.84 -1.02 -17.26
CA PRO A 373 -5.79 -2.11 -17.54
C PRO A 373 -5.29 -3.15 -18.54
N PHE A 374 -4.46 -2.75 -19.51
CA PHE A 374 -4.01 -3.65 -20.58
C PHE A 374 -2.75 -4.45 -20.23
N ILE A 375 -2.16 -4.24 -19.05
CA ILE A 375 -0.93 -4.90 -18.63
C ILE A 375 -1.26 -5.99 -17.62
N GLN A 376 -0.80 -7.21 -17.91
CA GLN A 376 -0.95 -8.36 -17.02
C GLN A 376 0.41 -8.79 -16.48
N ILE A 377 0.53 -8.88 -15.16
CA ILE A 377 1.65 -9.50 -14.46
C ILE A 377 1.09 -10.50 -13.46
N GLY A 378 1.52 -11.76 -13.55
CA GLY A 378 0.97 -12.88 -12.79
C GLY A 378 -0.34 -13.44 -13.38
N THR A 379 -0.91 -14.38 -12.66
CA THR A 379 -2.15 -15.10 -13.02
C THR A 379 -3.42 -14.27 -12.79
N GLY A 380 -3.33 -13.08 -12.18
CA GLY A 380 -4.49 -12.38 -11.61
C GLY A 380 -4.57 -10.87 -11.85
N ARG A 381 -5.48 -10.24 -11.09
CA ARG A 381 -5.90 -8.84 -11.16
C ARG A 381 -4.90 -7.86 -10.53
N ASP A 382 -3.82 -8.37 -9.96
CA ASP A 382 -2.95 -7.63 -9.05
C ASP A 382 -2.23 -6.47 -9.73
N PHE A 383 -1.84 -6.57 -11.00
CA PHE A 383 -1.18 -5.44 -11.66
C PHE A 383 -2.10 -4.21 -11.70
N VAL A 384 -3.34 -4.38 -12.17
CA VAL A 384 -4.34 -3.31 -12.25
C VAL A 384 -4.63 -2.70 -10.88
N MET A 385 -4.80 -3.54 -9.85
CA MET A 385 -5.12 -3.05 -8.50
C MET A 385 -3.93 -2.39 -7.80
N ARG A 386 -2.71 -2.93 -7.97
CA ARG A 386 -1.54 -2.49 -7.19
C ARG A 386 -0.76 -1.38 -7.90
N ALA A 387 -0.60 -1.44 -9.22
CA ALA A 387 0.08 -0.37 -9.96
C ALA A 387 -0.74 0.93 -10.00
N SER A 388 -2.07 0.84 -9.88
CA SER A 388 -2.95 2.02 -9.86
C SER A 388 -2.95 2.78 -8.53
N ILE A 389 -2.40 2.22 -7.44
CA ILE A 389 -2.32 2.89 -6.13
C ILE A 389 -1.70 4.28 -6.27
N ALA A 390 -0.58 4.41 -6.98
CA ALA A 390 0.10 5.69 -7.17
C ALA A 390 -0.73 6.71 -7.96
N PRO A 391 -1.22 6.43 -9.19
CA PRO A 391 -2.04 7.40 -9.92
C PRO A 391 -3.35 7.75 -9.21
N LEU A 392 -4.02 6.81 -8.53
CA LEU A 392 -5.22 7.12 -7.73
C LEU A 392 -4.89 8.04 -6.54
N PHE A 393 -3.75 7.81 -5.87
CA PHE A 393 -3.28 8.69 -4.79
C PHE A 393 -2.97 10.11 -5.29
N TYR A 394 -2.32 10.24 -6.44
CA TYR A 394 -2.08 11.55 -7.07
C TYR A 394 -3.37 12.21 -7.55
N LEU A 395 -4.34 11.45 -8.05
CA LEU A 395 -5.68 11.94 -8.41
C LEU A 395 -6.42 12.49 -7.18
N MET A 396 -6.37 11.78 -6.05
CA MET A 396 -6.92 12.24 -4.77
C MET A 396 -6.27 13.54 -4.32
N ILE A 397 -4.95 13.64 -4.37
CA ILE A 397 -4.25 14.87 -4.00
C ILE A 397 -4.67 16.02 -4.92
N MET A 398 -4.68 15.84 -6.25
CA MET A 398 -5.05 16.90 -7.18
C MET A 398 -6.51 17.35 -6.96
N THR A 399 -7.39 16.41 -6.62
CA THR A 399 -8.77 16.69 -6.20
C THR A 399 -8.78 17.54 -4.93
N GLY A 400 -8.04 17.11 -3.90
CA GLY A 400 -7.85 17.85 -2.64
C GLY A 400 -7.32 19.27 -2.85
N GLU A 401 -6.33 19.42 -3.73
CA GLU A 401 -5.76 20.73 -4.09
C GLU A 401 -6.83 21.66 -4.69
N VAL A 402 -7.78 21.14 -5.47
CA VAL A 402 -8.85 21.95 -6.08
C VAL A 402 -10.00 22.23 -5.10
N ILE A 403 -10.48 21.22 -4.36
CA ILE A 403 -11.66 21.40 -3.49
C ILE A 403 -11.37 22.25 -2.25
N PHE A 404 -10.15 22.22 -1.72
CA PHE A 404 -9.77 22.98 -0.52
C PHE A 404 -9.25 24.39 -0.81
N GLN A 405 -8.94 24.73 -2.07
CA GLN A 405 -8.58 26.09 -2.47
C GLN A 405 -9.80 26.99 -2.54
N THR A 406 -9.72 28.18 -1.94
CA THR A 406 -10.81 29.16 -1.93
C THR A 406 -11.09 29.78 -3.30
N THR A 407 -10.07 29.86 -4.16
CA THR A 407 -10.10 30.45 -5.52
C THR A 407 -10.85 29.60 -6.55
N THR A 408 -11.07 28.31 -6.28
CA THR A 408 -11.81 27.41 -7.17
C THR A 408 -13.25 27.89 -7.38
N THR A 409 -13.74 27.82 -8.63
CA THR A 409 -15.11 28.19 -8.97
C THR A 409 -16.12 27.32 -8.22
N ARG A 410 -17.26 27.92 -7.83
CA ARG A 410 -18.30 27.21 -7.06
C ARG A 410 -18.84 26.00 -7.82
N THR A 411 -19.05 26.12 -9.14
CA THR A 411 -19.55 25.04 -9.99
C THR A 411 -18.59 23.84 -10.04
N LEU A 412 -17.29 24.09 -10.24
CA LEU A 412 -16.30 23.02 -10.26
C LEU A 412 -16.22 22.33 -8.89
N ARG A 413 -16.18 23.12 -7.80
CA ARG A 413 -16.13 22.57 -6.45
C ARG A 413 -17.38 21.74 -6.13
N PHE A 414 -18.56 22.21 -6.50
CA PHE A 414 -19.83 21.47 -6.33
C PHE A 414 -19.81 20.16 -7.13
N THR A 415 -19.41 20.21 -8.40
CA THR A 415 -19.29 19.03 -9.26
C THR A 415 -18.37 17.97 -8.64
N LEU A 416 -17.19 18.38 -8.16
CA LEU A 416 -16.24 17.48 -7.49
C LEU A 416 -16.82 16.89 -6.21
N TYR A 417 -17.55 17.67 -5.40
CA TYR A 417 -18.22 17.12 -4.22
C TYR A 417 -19.30 16.09 -4.57
N VAL A 418 -20.09 16.33 -5.62
CA VAL A 418 -21.09 15.35 -6.08
C VAL A 418 -20.42 14.05 -6.52
N LEU A 419 -19.35 14.13 -7.32
CA LEU A 419 -18.59 12.95 -7.76
C LEU A 419 -17.98 12.19 -6.57
N LEU A 420 -17.39 12.91 -5.60
CA LEU A 420 -16.84 12.30 -4.39
C LEU A 420 -17.92 11.65 -3.52
N LEU A 421 -19.13 12.23 -3.44
CA LEU A 421 -20.24 11.64 -2.70
C LEU A 421 -20.78 10.36 -3.37
N LEU A 422 -20.82 10.33 -4.70
CA LEU A 422 -21.19 9.13 -5.45
C LEU A 422 -20.14 8.03 -5.27
N GLY A 423 -18.86 8.37 -5.38
CA GLY A 423 -17.79 7.41 -5.15
C GLY A 423 -17.69 6.95 -3.70
N ALA A 424 -18.04 7.80 -2.73
CA ALA A 424 -18.03 7.44 -1.31
C ALA A 424 -18.96 6.27 -0.94
N LEU A 425 -19.91 5.89 -1.80
CA LEU A 425 -20.75 4.71 -1.58
C LEU A 425 -19.89 3.44 -1.46
N THR A 426 -18.88 3.26 -2.29
CA THR A 426 -17.99 2.09 -2.26
C THR A 426 -17.29 1.88 -0.91
N PRO A 427 -16.50 2.84 -0.36
CA PRO A 427 -15.86 2.67 0.94
C PRO A 427 -16.89 2.57 2.07
N LEU A 428 -18.09 3.17 1.93
CA LEU A 428 -19.16 2.99 2.91
C LEU A 428 -19.70 1.57 2.93
N TYR A 429 -19.77 0.85 1.80
CA TYR A 429 -20.15 -0.56 1.76
C TYR A 429 -19.10 -1.44 2.42
N GLU A 430 -17.81 -1.19 2.19
CA GLU A 430 -16.70 -1.88 2.86
C GLU A 430 -16.77 -1.69 4.39
N ILE A 431 -16.94 -0.43 4.83
CA ILE A 431 -17.11 -0.07 6.24
C ILE A 431 -18.35 -0.77 6.82
N ASN A 432 -19.48 -0.74 6.10
CA ASN A 432 -20.72 -1.34 6.58
C ASN A 432 -20.62 -2.87 6.66
N ARG A 433 -19.95 -3.54 5.71
CA ARG A 433 -19.68 -4.98 5.79
C ARG A 433 -18.92 -5.30 7.08
N SER A 434 -17.83 -4.59 7.32
CA SER A 434 -17.00 -4.84 8.50
C SER A 434 -17.77 -4.58 9.81
N ILE A 435 -18.47 -3.43 9.90
CA ILE A 435 -19.27 -3.10 11.09
C ILE A 435 -20.37 -4.14 11.31
N TYR A 436 -21.12 -4.50 10.26
CA TYR A 436 -22.22 -5.45 10.35
C TYR A 436 -21.73 -6.83 10.84
N ARG A 437 -20.70 -7.38 10.20
CA ARG A 437 -20.14 -8.69 10.56
C ARG A 437 -19.49 -8.68 11.95
N THR A 438 -18.84 -7.57 12.31
CA THR A 438 -18.27 -7.40 13.66
C THR A 438 -19.36 -7.33 14.72
N TYR A 439 -20.43 -6.60 14.46
CA TYR A 439 -21.58 -6.48 15.35
C TYR A 439 -22.29 -7.83 15.51
N GLU A 440 -22.54 -8.52 14.40
CA GLU A 440 -23.14 -9.86 14.37
C GLU A 440 -22.37 -10.82 15.28
N TYR A 441 -21.04 -10.89 15.14
CA TYR A 441 -20.23 -11.78 15.95
C TYR A 441 -20.26 -11.47 17.45
N TYR A 442 -20.10 -10.20 17.83
CA TYR A 442 -19.99 -9.83 19.25
C TYR A 442 -21.33 -9.81 19.98
N PHE A 443 -22.41 -9.40 19.30
CA PHE A 443 -23.68 -9.08 19.96
C PHE A 443 -24.85 -9.99 19.56
N ILE A 444 -24.79 -10.65 18.40
CA ILE A 444 -25.88 -11.51 17.92
C ILE A 444 -25.55 -12.99 18.14
N LEU A 445 -24.34 -13.42 17.76
CA LEU A 445 -23.95 -14.83 17.86
C LEU A 445 -23.70 -15.25 19.31
N HIS A 446 -24.35 -16.32 19.72
CA HIS A 446 -24.02 -17.05 20.93
C HIS A 446 -22.66 -17.75 20.78
N GLU A 447 -21.98 -18.03 21.90
CA GLU A 447 -20.67 -18.69 21.87
C GLU A 447 -20.67 -20.02 21.11
N SER A 448 -21.76 -20.79 21.19
CA SER A 448 -21.93 -22.05 20.44
C SER A 448 -22.08 -21.88 18.92
N GLN A 449 -22.34 -20.66 18.44
CA GLN A 449 -22.47 -20.35 17.01
C GLN A 449 -21.19 -19.73 16.44
N ARG A 450 -20.20 -19.42 17.28
CA ARG A 450 -18.92 -18.88 16.84
C ARG A 450 -18.08 -20.03 16.32
N ALA A 451 -17.46 -19.84 15.16
CA ALA A 451 -16.60 -20.84 14.58
C ALA A 451 -15.30 -20.95 15.41
N ASP A 452 -14.94 -22.17 15.75
CA ASP A 452 -13.61 -22.44 16.30
C ASP A 452 -12.55 -22.29 15.22
N THR A 453 -11.33 -21.93 15.62
CA THR A 453 -10.19 -21.95 14.71
C THR A 453 -9.99 -23.38 14.20
N PRO A 454 -9.89 -23.60 12.88
CA PRO A 454 -9.74 -24.94 12.34
C PRO A 454 -8.52 -25.63 12.95
N THR A 455 -8.74 -26.87 13.43
CA THR A 455 -7.69 -27.68 14.07
C THR A 455 -6.80 -28.39 13.07
N GLU A 456 -7.30 -28.62 11.85
CA GLU A 456 -6.55 -29.25 10.77
C GLU A 456 -5.99 -28.18 9.83
N PRO A 457 -4.72 -28.31 9.40
CA PRO A 457 -4.13 -27.38 8.45
C PRO A 457 -4.78 -27.53 7.08
N ALA A 458 -5.33 -26.44 6.55
CA ALA A 458 -5.80 -26.39 5.17
C ALA A 458 -4.64 -26.63 4.18
N THR A 459 -4.92 -27.39 3.11
CA THR A 459 -3.99 -27.58 1.99
C THR A 459 -4.34 -26.71 0.78
N HIS A 460 -5.59 -26.28 0.69
CA HIS A 460 -6.10 -25.40 -0.35
C HIS A 460 -7.09 -24.42 0.27
N LEU A 461 -7.22 -23.24 -0.34
CA LEU A 461 -8.25 -22.27 0.00
C LEU A 461 -9.17 -22.11 -1.20
N GLU A 462 -10.47 -22.31 -0.98
CA GLU A 462 -11.45 -22.10 -2.04
C GLU A 462 -11.47 -20.63 -2.47
N GLN A 463 -11.69 -20.40 -3.76
CA GLN A 463 -11.83 -19.04 -4.27
C GLN A 463 -13.05 -18.39 -3.61
N ALA A 464 -12.85 -17.16 -3.14
CA ALA A 464 -13.90 -16.41 -2.46
C ALA A 464 -15.18 -16.35 -3.29
N GLY A 465 -16.30 -16.67 -2.67
CA GLY A 465 -17.61 -16.65 -3.30
C GLY A 465 -18.26 -15.27 -3.15
N ALA A 466 -19.40 -15.23 -2.46
CA ALA A 466 -20.03 -13.98 -2.06
C ALA A 466 -19.29 -13.40 -0.85
N LEU A 467 -18.60 -12.28 -1.03
CA LEU A 467 -17.63 -11.73 -0.08
C LEU A 467 -18.27 -11.31 1.26
N GLU A 468 -19.55 -10.99 1.24
CA GLU A 468 -20.31 -10.67 2.44
C GLU A 468 -20.66 -11.91 3.30
N LYS A 469 -20.53 -13.13 2.75
CA LYS A 469 -20.84 -14.40 3.41
C LYS A 469 -19.61 -15.18 3.88
N GLU A 470 -18.42 -14.64 3.64
CA GLU A 470 -17.14 -15.31 3.95
C GLU A 470 -17.00 -15.63 5.46
N HIS A 471 -16.43 -16.80 5.76
CA HIS A 471 -16.19 -17.37 7.11
C HIS A 471 -17.32 -17.04 8.11
N PRO A 472 -18.52 -17.63 7.93
CA PRO A 472 -19.67 -17.37 8.78
C PRO A 472 -19.37 -17.76 10.23
N GLY A 473 -19.82 -16.94 11.17
CA GLY A 473 -19.57 -17.19 12.58
C GLY A 473 -18.18 -16.81 13.09
N SER A 474 -17.29 -16.27 12.25
CA SER A 474 -15.95 -15.80 12.64
C SER A 474 -15.76 -14.30 12.34
N LEU A 475 -14.89 -13.65 13.13
CA LEU A 475 -14.32 -12.34 12.80
C LEU A 475 -13.05 -12.47 11.96
N VAL A 476 -12.30 -13.53 12.18
CA VAL A 476 -10.92 -13.68 11.71
C VAL A 476 -10.94 -14.66 10.54
N ALA A 477 -10.30 -14.25 9.45
CA ALA A 477 -10.07 -15.09 8.30
C ALA A 477 -8.83 -15.95 8.62
N ASP A 478 -9.02 -17.10 9.26
CA ASP A 478 -7.92 -17.90 9.86
C ASP A 478 -7.87 -19.37 9.38
N ASP A 479 -8.58 -19.72 8.30
CA ASP A 479 -8.58 -21.06 7.72
C ASP A 479 -7.18 -21.58 7.32
N ILE A 480 -6.28 -20.67 6.93
CA ILE A 480 -4.88 -21.01 6.67
C ILE A 480 -4.08 -20.85 7.96
N VAL A 481 -3.84 -21.97 8.65
CA VAL A 481 -3.01 -21.99 9.86
C VAL A 481 -1.53 -21.72 9.54
N SER A 482 -1.01 -22.32 8.47
CA SER A 482 0.36 -22.11 7.99
C SER A 482 0.43 -22.33 6.49
N LEU A 483 1.31 -21.58 5.82
CA LEU A 483 1.57 -21.76 4.40
C LEU A 483 2.40 -23.03 4.12
N GLU A 484 2.99 -23.66 5.15
CA GLU A 484 3.73 -24.93 5.00
C GLU A 484 2.91 -25.99 4.26
N PHE A 485 1.61 -26.07 4.56
CA PHE A 485 0.73 -27.14 4.08
C PHE A 485 0.02 -26.81 2.76
N MET A 486 0.10 -25.56 2.30
CA MET A 486 -0.61 -25.11 1.10
C MET A 486 0.06 -25.60 -0.19
N ASP A 487 -0.74 -26.13 -1.13
CA ASP A 487 -0.27 -26.64 -2.43
C ASP A 487 -1.05 -26.13 -3.65
N ASP A 488 -2.04 -25.29 -3.41
CA ASP A 488 -2.96 -24.75 -4.41
C ASP A 488 -2.32 -23.70 -5.34
N GLN A 489 -3.08 -23.26 -6.35
CA GLN A 489 -2.58 -22.27 -7.32
C GLN A 489 -2.32 -20.90 -6.68
N LEU A 490 -3.11 -20.48 -5.68
CA LEU A 490 -2.98 -19.15 -5.08
C LEU A 490 -1.80 -19.07 -4.11
N SER A 491 -1.45 -20.17 -3.43
CA SER A 491 -0.26 -20.20 -2.56
C SER A 491 1.05 -19.92 -3.31
N ARG A 492 1.09 -20.11 -4.63
CA ARG A 492 2.23 -19.73 -5.48
C ARG A 492 2.55 -18.24 -5.40
N ASN A 493 1.60 -17.38 -5.05
CA ASN A 493 1.85 -15.95 -4.84
C ASN A 493 2.67 -15.69 -3.57
N PHE A 494 2.73 -16.63 -2.63
CA PHE A 494 3.38 -16.49 -1.33
C PHE A 494 4.60 -17.39 -1.20
N ILE A 495 4.58 -18.57 -1.82
CA ILE A 495 5.58 -19.61 -1.63
C ILE A 495 6.23 -19.95 -2.96
N ALA A 496 7.53 -20.19 -2.95
CA ALA A 496 8.26 -20.57 -4.13
C ALA A 496 9.28 -21.69 -3.90
N ASN A 497 9.58 -22.43 -4.97
CA ASN A 497 10.76 -23.29 -5.01
C ASN A 497 12.00 -22.45 -5.33
N VAL A 498 12.84 -22.21 -4.33
CA VAL A 498 13.97 -21.27 -4.45
C VAL A 498 15.30 -21.94 -4.78
N ARG A 499 15.38 -23.26 -4.90
CA ARG A 499 16.67 -23.98 -5.04
C ARG A 499 17.57 -23.41 -6.16
N GLN A 500 16.98 -23.07 -7.29
CA GLN A 500 17.69 -22.56 -8.46
C GLN A 500 17.77 -21.04 -8.50
N SER A 501 17.19 -20.32 -7.53
CA SER A 501 17.19 -18.88 -7.54
C SER A 501 18.55 -18.29 -7.14
N LEU A 502 18.93 -17.19 -7.80
CA LEU A 502 20.14 -16.45 -7.47
C LEU A 502 20.10 -15.94 -6.02
N TYR A 503 18.92 -15.59 -5.51
CA TYR A 503 18.74 -15.21 -4.12
C TYR A 503 19.16 -16.34 -3.17
N TYR A 504 18.63 -17.55 -3.35
CA TYR A 504 18.95 -18.66 -2.45
C TYR A 504 20.43 -19.07 -2.54
N GLN A 505 21.00 -19.05 -3.73
CA GLN A 505 22.40 -19.47 -3.95
C GLN A 505 23.42 -18.49 -3.35
N TYR A 506 23.15 -17.19 -3.43
CA TYR A 506 24.15 -16.13 -3.16
C TYR A 506 23.77 -15.13 -2.06
N LEU A 507 22.50 -14.98 -1.70
CA LEU A 507 22.04 -14.00 -0.73
C LEU A 507 21.51 -14.61 0.55
N ALA A 508 20.71 -15.68 0.46
CA ALA A 508 20.09 -16.30 1.64
C ALA A 508 21.14 -16.81 2.66
N PRO A 509 20.86 -16.72 3.97
CA PRO A 509 21.57 -17.50 4.99
C PRO A 509 21.54 -19.00 4.65
N ARG A 510 22.61 -19.72 4.96
CA ARG A 510 22.73 -21.17 4.79
C ARG A 510 22.72 -21.86 6.13
#